data_AF-A0AAV8YML9-F1
#
_entry.id   AF-A0AAV8YML9-F1
#
_cell.length_a   1.000
_cell.length_b   1.000
_cell.length_c   1.000
_cell.angle_alpha   90.00
_cell.angle_beta   90.00
_cell.angle_gamma   90.00
#
_symmetry.space_group_name_H-M   'P 1'
#
loop_
_entity.id
_entity.type
_entity.pdbx_description
1 polymer ?
#
loop_
_entity_poly.entity_id
_entity_poly.type
_entity_poly.pdbx_seq_one_letter_code
_entity_poly.pdbx_strand_id
1 'polypeptide(L)'
;MERIENTEHVFADDIVITASSERELQHNLNIWNMGIIYRPILTYGCESWVLNKKEKVRIGAMEMKYLRKVKGVNRLQRQRNEDIRRELEIQPITEYIERRQLEWWGHLMRLPNNTPTRKIWEARSYGKRKRGIKKYTCKCIQ
;
A
#
# COMPACT_ATOMS: atom_id res chain seq x y z
N MET A 1 24.78 14.75 9.95
CA MET A 1 23.83 13.68 10.28
C MET A 1 22.97 13.46 9.04
N GLU A 2 23.42 12.57 8.16
CA GLU A 2 22.57 12.05 7.09
C GLU A 2 21.43 11.28 7.75
N ARG A 3 20.19 11.77 7.54
CA ARG A 3 18.99 11.02 7.91
C ARG A 3 18.91 9.81 7.01
N ILE A 4 18.53 8.71 7.61
CA ILE A 4 18.41 7.38 7.00
C ILE A 4 17.63 7.52 5.69
N GLU A 5 18.31 7.42 4.55
CA GLU A 5 17.66 7.21 3.26
C GLU A 5 17.01 5.83 3.34
N ASN A 6 15.69 5.81 3.58
CA ASN A 6 14.87 4.60 3.62
C ASN A 6 14.76 4.02 2.19
N THR A 7 15.88 3.52 1.68
CA THR A 7 15.91 2.57 0.57
C THR A 7 15.57 1.19 1.12
N GLU A 8 15.00 0.34 0.27
CA GLU A 8 14.21 -0.85 0.60
C GLU A 8 14.99 -1.99 1.33
N HIS A 9 16.23 -1.73 1.77
CA HIS A 9 17.13 -2.69 2.40
C HIS A 9 17.89 -2.14 3.63
N VAL A 10 17.21 -1.45 4.55
CA VAL A 10 17.79 -1.17 5.87
C VAL A 10 17.62 -2.42 6.74
N PHE A 11 18.72 -3.11 7.03
CA PHE A 11 18.72 -4.24 7.95
C PHE A 11 18.49 -3.73 9.38
N ALA A 12 17.96 -4.59 10.26
CA ALA A 12 17.69 -4.21 11.66
C ALA A 12 18.95 -3.68 12.36
N ASP A 13 20.12 -4.17 11.94
CA ASP A 13 21.42 -3.81 12.48
C ASP A 13 21.79 -2.35 12.15
N ASP A 14 21.50 -1.88 10.93
CA ASP A 14 21.75 -0.49 10.51
C ASP A 14 20.92 0.52 11.33
N ILE A 15 19.71 0.12 11.73
CA ILE A 15 18.81 0.93 12.59
C ILE A 15 19.40 1.08 14.00
N VAL A 16 19.97 0.00 14.53
CA VAL A 16 20.57 -0.01 15.86
C VAL A 16 21.86 0.80 15.86
N ILE A 17 22.65 0.70 14.80
CA ILE A 17 23.94 1.41 14.65
C ILE A 17 23.74 2.92 14.50
N THR A 18 22.68 3.36 13.83
CA THR A 18 22.44 4.79 13.55
C THR A 18 21.82 5.57 14.70
N ALA A 19 21.25 4.90 15.69
CA ALA A 19 20.51 5.58 16.74
C ALA A 19 21.38 5.93 17.95
N SER A 20 21.37 7.21 18.34
CA SER A 20 22.18 7.73 19.45
C SER A 20 21.41 7.76 20.77
N SER A 21 20.09 7.56 20.73
CA SER A 21 19.17 7.62 21.87
C SER A 21 18.09 6.55 21.77
N GLU A 22 17.61 6.05 22.91
CA GLU A 22 16.48 5.11 22.99
C GLU A 22 15.20 5.63 22.30
N ARG A 23 14.96 6.94 22.34
CA ARG A 23 13.81 7.55 21.65
C ARG A 23 13.95 7.50 20.14
N GLU A 24 15.18 7.67 19.65
CA GLU A 24 15.52 7.62 18.24
C GLU A 24 15.48 6.17 17.73
N LEU A 25 15.99 5.21 18.52
CA LEU A 25 15.81 3.77 18.27
C LEU A 25 14.33 3.42 18.10
N GLN A 26 13.50 3.82 19.06
CA GLN A 26 12.06 3.50 19.03
C GLN A 26 11.37 4.14 17.81
N HIS A 27 11.77 5.35 17.44
CA HIS A 27 11.25 6.03 16.26
C HIS A 27 11.64 5.30 14.97
N ASN A 28 12.91 4.96 14.81
CA ASN A 28 13.43 4.30 13.62
C ASN A 28 12.87 2.89 13.47
N LEU A 29 12.77 2.13 14.56
CA LEU A 29 12.12 0.81 14.58
C LEU A 29 10.64 0.89 14.17
N ASN A 30 9.92 1.92 14.61
CA ASN A 30 8.52 2.11 14.23
C ASN A 30 8.35 2.47 12.74
N ILE A 31 9.26 3.27 12.18
CA ILE A 31 9.29 3.56 10.73
C ILE A 31 9.59 2.28 9.94
N TRP A 32 10.60 1.51 10.38
CA TRP A 32 10.96 0.25 9.74
C TRP A 32 9.83 -0.79 9.79
N ASN A 33 9.16 -0.92 10.94
CA ASN A 33 7.97 -1.76 11.10
C ASN A 33 6.82 -1.34 10.15
N MET A 34 6.72 -0.05 9.81
CA MET A 34 5.77 0.43 8.80
C MET A 34 6.04 -0.21 7.44
N GLY A 35 7.31 -0.21 7.01
CA GLY A 35 7.73 -0.72 5.70
C GLY A 35 7.65 -2.25 5.59
N ILE A 36 8.10 -2.97 6.62
CA ILE A 36 8.28 -4.43 6.55
C ILE A 36 7.08 -5.24 7.02
N ILE A 37 6.34 -4.74 8.01
CA ILE A 37 5.21 -5.48 8.58
C ILE A 37 3.92 -4.86 8.10
N TYR A 38 3.71 -3.59 8.40
CA TYR A 38 2.41 -2.96 8.21
C TYR A 38 2.02 -2.84 6.73
N ARG A 39 2.93 -2.30 5.89
CA ARG A 39 2.68 -2.06 4.47
C ARG A 39 2.35 -3.36 3.72
N PRO A 40 3.15 -4.44 3.76
CA PRO A 40 2.84 -5.67 3.01
C PRO A 40 1.57 -6.36 3.51
N ILE A 41 1.29 -6.33 4.82
CA ILE A 41 0.03 -6.87 5.35
C ILE A 41 -1.17 -6.09 4.79
N LEU A 42 -1.08 -4.76 4.75
CA LEU A 42 -2.17 -3.93 4.25
C LEU A 42 -2.33 -4.02 2.73
N THR A 43 -1.23 -4.19 1.99
CA THR A 43 -1.23 -4.20 0.52
C THR A 43 -1.28 -5.62 -0.06
N TYR A 44 -1.46 -6.64 0.76
CA TYR A 44 -1.51 -8.01 0.30
C TYR A 44 -2.65 -8.20 -0.72
N GLY A 45 -2.29 -8.59 -1.95
CA GLY A 45 -3.24 -8.78 -3.05
C GLY A 45 -3.82 -7.50 -3.66
N CYS A 46 -3.25 -6.33 -3.36
CA CYS A 46 -3.75 -5.04 -3.86
C CYS A 46 -3.74 -4.89 -5.39
N GLU A 47 -2.92 -5.69 -6.08
CA GLU A 47 -2.84 -5.80 -7.54
C GLU A 47 -4.18 -6.17 -8.18
N SER A 48 -5.02 -6.92 -7.47
CA SER A 48 -6.33 -7.39 -7.93
C SER A 48 -7.51 -6.51 -7.48
N TRP A 49 -7.26 -5.53 -6.61
CA TRP A 49 -8.32 -4.75 -5.97
C TRP A 49 -8.87 -3.66 -6.89
N VAL A 50 -10.19 -3.61 -7.02
CA VAL A 50 -10.89 -2.48 -7.62
C VAL A 50 -11.21 -1.46 -6.52
N LEU A 51 -10.31 -0.50 -6.31
CA LEU A 51 -10.42 0.48 -5.24
C LEU A 51 -11.37 1.64 -5.59
N ASN A 52 -12.46 1.74 -4.83
CA ASN A 52 -13.34 2.90 -4.85
C ASN A 52 -12.73 4.09 -4.09
N LYS A 53 -13.20 5.31 -4.39
CA LYS A 53 -12.78 6.53 -3.67
C LYS A 53 -12.92 6.41 -2.14
N LYS A 54 -14.01 5.81 -1.67
CA LYS A 54 -14.26 5.59 -0.23
C LYS A 54 -13.23 4.64 0.41
N GLU A 55 -12.80 3.62 -0.32
CA GLU A 55 -11.82 2.64 0.16
C GLU A 55 -10.43 3.27 0.20
N LYS A 56 -10.04 4.04 -0.83
CA LYS A 56 -8.79 4.82 -0.82
C LYS A 56 -8.70 5.75 0.39
N VAL A 57 -9.78 6.46 0.71
CA VAL A 57 -9.85 7.32 1.90
C VAL A 57 -9.71 6.50 3.19
N ARG A 58 -10.36 5.34 3.28
CA ARG A 58 -10.28 4.48 4.46
C ARG A 58 -8.86 3.91 4.68
N ILE A 59 -8.20 3.47 3.61
CA ILE A 59 -6.83 2.98 3.65
C ILE A 59 -5.89 4.12 4.08
N GLY A 60 -6.01 5.31 3.48
CA GLY A 60 -5.21 6.47 3.86
C GLY A 60 -5.45 6.92 5.31
N ALA A 61 -6.68 6.81 5.82
CA ALA A 61 -6.97 7.10 7.23
C ALA A 61 -6.31 6.08 8.18
N MET A 62 -6.25 4.81 7.79
CA MET A 62 -5.59 3.77 8.56
C MET A 62 -4.07 3.98 8.62
N GLU A 63 -3.45 4.30 7.48
CA GLU A 63 -2.04 4.70 7.40
C GLU A 63 -1.77 5.89 8.32
N MET A 64 -2.55 6.97 8.20
CA MET A 64 -2.36 8.17 9.01
C MET A 64 -2.55 7.93 10.51
N LYS A 65 -3.41 6.98 10.91
CA LYS A 65 -3.56 6.57 12.31
C LYS A 65 -2.26 5.94 12.83
N TYR A 66 -1.59 5.13 12.02
CA TYR A 66 -0.29 4.54 12.36
C TYR A 66 0.79 5.63 12.42
N LEU A 67 0.94 6.44 11.37
CA LEU A 67 1.98 7.49 11.30
C LEU A 67 1.88 8.50 12.44
N ARG A 68 0.66 8.91 12.83
CA ARG A 68 0.45 9.80 13.98
C ARG A 68 0.89 9.16 15.29
N LYS A 69 0.71 7.85 15.46
CA LYS A 69 1.17 7.11 16.64
C LYS A 69 2.69 7.01 16.69
N VAL A 70 3.34 6.72 15.54
CA VAL A 70 4.81 6.68 15.43
C VAL A 70 5.44 8.02 15.78
N LYS A 71 4.85 9.10 15.28
CA LYS A 71 5.32 10.46 15.55
C LYS A 71 4.91 11.00 16.94
N GLY A 72 3.97 10.36 17.61
CA GLY A 72 3.40 10.85 18.87
C GLY A 72 2.55 12.11 18.73
N VAL A 73 1.95 12.34 17.56
CA VAL A 73 1.17 13.56 17.27
C VAL A 73 -0.32 13.33 17.50
N ASN A 74 -0.91 14.15 18.36
CA ASN A 74 -2.32 14.14 18.64
C ASN A 74 -3.12 14.94 17.60
N ARG A 75 -4.41 14.60 17.43
CA ARG A 75 -5.32 15.33 16.53
C ARG A 75 -5.50 16.80 16.93
N LEU A 76 -5.31 17.11 18.22
CA LEU A 76 -5.40 18.46 18.77
C LEU A 76 -4.33 19.40 18.23
N GLN A 77 -3.16 18.86 17.83
CA GLN A 77 -2.06 19.65 17.28
C GLN A 77 -2.32 20.13 15.84
N ARG A 78 -3.45 19.73 15.22
CA ARG A 78 -3.91 20.16 13.89
C ARG A 78 -2.86 20.11 12.77
N GLN A 79 -1.82 19.29 12.93
CA GLN A 79 -0.78 19.14 11.91
C GLN A 79 -1.36 18.49 10.65
N ARG A 80 -1.04 19.06 9.48
CA ARG A 80 -1.49 18.53 8.19
C ARG A 80 -0.88 17.16 7.95
N ASN A 81 -1.64 16.29 7.28
CA ASN A 81 -1.19 14.93 6.97
C ASN A 81 0.05 14.93 6.06
N GLU A 82 0.13 15.87 5.12
CA GLU A 82 1.29 16.07 4.24
C GLU A 82 2.56 16.41 5.01
N ASP A 83 2.47 17.29 6.01
CA ASP A 83 3.63 17.66 6.83
C ASP A 83 4.14 16.45 7.64
N ILE A 84 3.24 15.60 8.14
CA ILE A 84 3.61 14.36 8.85
C ILE A 84 4.32 13.39 7.90
N ARG A 85 3.80 13.21 6.68
CA ARG A 85 4.42 12.32 5.69
C ARG A 85 5.78 12.82 5.22
N ARG A 86 5.92 14.13 4.99
CA ARG A 86 7.19 14.75 4.60
C ARG A 86 8.26 14.59 5.68
N GLU A 87 7.89 14.76 6.95
CA GLU A 87 8.84 14.64 8.06
C GLU A 87 9.28 13.21 8.32
N LEU A 88 8.41 12.23 8.07
CA LEU A 88 8.74 10.81 8.15
C LEU A 88 9.32 10.25 6.85
N GLU A 89 9.37 11.05 5.78
CA GLU A 89 9.84 10.66 4.43
C GLU A 89 9.08 9.44 3.85
N ILE A 90 7.79 9.31 4.19
CA ILE A 90 6.96 8.18 3.77
C ILE A 90 6.05 8.56 2.60
N GLN A 91 6.18 7.83 1.49
CA GLN A 91 5.26 7.91 0.37
C GLN A 91 3.87 7.38 0.77
N PRO A 92 2.76 8.06 0.43
CA PRO A 92 1.42 7.59 0.75
C PRO A 92 1.12 6.21 0.17
N ILE A 93 0.47 5.37 0.96
CA ILE A 93 0.15 3.98 0.62
C ILE A 93 -0.74 3.85 -0.62
N THR A 94 -1.54 4.87 -0.94
CA THR A 94 -2.36 4.87 -2.16
C THR A 94 -1.49 4.86 -3.42
N GLU A 95 -0.42 5.66 -3.44
CA GLU A 95 0.51 5.68 -4.57
C GLU A 95 1.30 4.37 -4.66
N TYR A 96 1.64 3.77 -3.52
CA TYR A 96 2.27 2.46 -3.49
C TYR A 96 1.38 1.36 -4.10
N ILE A 97 0.09 1.37 -3.77
CA ILE A 97 -0.87 0.43 -4.36
C ILE A 97 -1.01 0.69 -5.86
N GLU A 98 -1.14 1.95 -6.27
CA GLU A 98 -1.24 2.32 -7.69
C GLU A 98 0.00 1.88 -8.47
N ARG A 99 1.20 2.06 -7.91
CA ARG A 99 2.44 1.57 -8.50
C ARG A 99 2.43 0.05 -8.70
N ARG A 100 2.09 -0.72 -7.67
CA ARG A 100 1.98 -2.19 -7.79
C ARG A 100 0.93 -2.63 -8.80
N GLN A 101 -0.22 -1.95 -8.85
CA GLN A 101 -1.26 -2.22 -9.84
C GLN A 101 -0.76 -1.97 -11.28
N LEU A 102 0.00 -0.90 -11.49
CA LEU A 102 0.61 -0.60 -12.79
C LEU A 102 1.71 -1.58 -13.17
N GLU A 103 2.55 -1.99 -12.20
CA GLU A 103 3.57 -3.03 -12.40
C GLU A 103 2.93 -4.37 -12.80
N TRP A 104 1.87 -4.78 -12.08
CA TRP A 104 1.09 -5.97 -12.40
C TRP A 104 0.41 -5.87 -13.77
N TRP A 105 -0.20 -4.73 -14.09
CA TRP A 105 -0.78 -4.49 -15.40
C TRP A 105 0.26 -4.54 -16.52
N GLY A 106 1.44 -3.95 -16.30
CA GLY A 106 2.55 -4.03 -17.24
C GLY A 106 3.04 -5.46 -17.43
N HIS A 107 3.12 -6.25 -16.36
CA HIS A 107 3.41 -7.68 -16.45
C HIS A 107 2.35 -8.42 -17.29
N LEU A 108 1.07 -8.14 -17.05
CA LEU A 108 -0.03 -8.72 -17.80
C LEU A 108 0.02 -8.40 -19.29
N MET A 109 0.35 -7.15 -19.66
CA MET A 109 0.47 -6.73 -21.07
C MET A 109 1.63 -7.42 -21.79
N ARG A 110 2.67 -7.82 -21.06
CA ARG A 110 3.80 -8.61 -21.59
C ARG A 110 3.51 -10.11 -21.72
N LEU A 111 2.48 -10.63 -21.05
CA LEU A 111 2.09 -12.03 -21.16
C LEU A 111 1.48 -12.33 -22.54
N PRO A 112 1.73 -13.51 -23.13
CA PRO A 112 1.11 -13.89 -24.39
C PRO A 112 -0.42 -13.99 -24.25
N ASN A 113 -1.15 -13.65 -25.31
CA ASN A 113 -2.62 -13.61 -25.35
C ASN A 113 -3.28 -14.96 -24.98
N ASN A 114 -2.56 -16.06 -25.17
CA ASN A 114 -3.09 -17.38 -24.85
C ASN A 114 -3.05 -17.72 -23.34
N THR A 115 -2.39 -16.90 -22.52
CA THR A 115 -2.29 -17.16 -21.07
C THR A 115 -3.65 -17.00 -20.38
N PRO A 116 -4.01 -17.92 -19.47
CA PRO A 116 -5.31 -17.88 -18.79
C PRO A 116 -5.49 -16.59 -17.99
N THR A 117 -4.44 -16.08 -17.36
CA THR A 117 -4.46 -14.83 -16.58
C THR A 117 -4.87 -13.63 -17.45
N ARG A 118 -4.31 -13.51 -18.66
CA ARG A 118 -4.64 -12.44 -19.60
C ARG A 118 -6.06 -12.58 -20.14
N LYS A 119 -6.47 -13.80 -20.49
CA LYS A 119 -7.85 -14.08 -20.93
C LYS A 119 -8.88 -13.74 -19.87
N ILE A 120 -8.64 -14.09 -18.61
CA ILE A 120 -9.56 -13.81 -17.49
C ILE A 120 -9.67 -12.29 -17.26
N TRP A 121 -8.56 -11.57 -17.36
CA TRP A 121 -8.57 -10.12 -17.20
C TRP A 121 -9.30 -9.40 -18.35
N GLU A 122 -9.06 -9.85 -19.59
CA GLU A 122 -9.74 -9.31 -20.78
C GLU A 122 -11.21 -9.75 -20.88
N ALA A 123 -11.60 -10.80 -20.15
CA ALA A 123 -12.96 -11.32 -20.17
C ALA A 123 -13.96 -10.26 -19.70
N ARG A 124 -14.83 -9.83 -20.61
CA ARG A 124 -15.98 -8.99 -20.30
C ARG A 124 -17.17 -9.88 -19.95
N SER A 125 -17.87 -9.54 -18.88
CA SER A 125 -19.16 -10.15 -18.58
C SER A 125 -20.20 -9.56 -19.54
N TYR A 126 -20.71 -10.38 -20.47
CA TYR A 126 -21.76 -9.98 -21.40
C TYR A 126 -23.16 -10.25 -20.84
N GLY A 127 -24.05 -9.24 -20.92
CA GLY A 127 -25.49 -9.35 -20.65
C GLY A 127 -26.01 -8.57 -19.43
N LYS A 128 -27.33 -8.29 -19.42
CA LYS A 128 -28.01 -7.73 -18.24
C LYS A 128 -28.15 -8.82 -17.18
N ARG A 129 -27.67 -8.51 -15.98
CA ARG A 129 -27.77 -9.36 -14.79
C ARG A 129 -29.24 -9.67 -14.47
N LYS A 130 -29.63 -10.94 -14.41
CA LYS A 130 -30.95 -11.36 -13.88
C LYS A 130 -31.03 -11.04 -12.38
N ARG A 131 -32.21 -10.59 -11.91
CA ARG A 131 -32.47 -10.40 -10.46
C ARG A 131 -32.15 -11.70 -9.70
N GLY A 132 -31.48 -11.60 -8.56
CA GLY A 132 -31.17 -12.74 -7.68
C GLY A 132 -29.76 -13.37 -7.79
N ILE A 133 -29.00 -13.13 -8.85
CA ILE A 133 -27.62 -13.68 -8.99
C ILE A 133 -26.61 -12.97 -8.06
N LYS A 134 -25.51 -13.61 -7.65
CA LYS A 134 -24.43 -12.92 -6.89
C LYS A 134 -23.63 -12.00 -7.82
N LYS A 135 -23.20 -10.83 -7.33
CA LYS A 135 -22.54 -9.79 -8.14
C LYS A 135 -21.26 -10.24 -8.86
N TYR A 136 -20.58 -11.26 -8.35
CA TYR A 136 -19.29 -11.74 -8.88
C TYR A 136 -19.45 -13.18 -9.37
N THR A 137 -19.83 -13.35 -10.63
CA THR A 137 -19.74 -14.65 -11.33
C THR A 137 -19.24 -14.36 -12.73
N CYS A 138 -17.98 -14.74 -13.00
CA CYS A 138 -17.46 -14.71 -14.37
C CYS A 138 -17.97 -15.98 -15.05
N LYS A 139 -18.77 -15.84 -16.11
CA LYS A 139 -18.96 -16.96 -17.04
C LYS A 139 -17.70 -17.01 -17.90
N CYS A 140 -16.84 -17.99 -17.66
CA CYS A 140 -15.81 -18.33 -18.64
C CYS A 140 -16.55 -18.75 -19.92
N ILE A 141 -16.33 -18.01 -21.00
CA ILE A 141 -16.78 -18.41 -22.33
C ILE A 141 -15.99 -19.68 -22.65
N GLN A 142 -16.68 -20.83 -22.75
CA GLN A 142 -16.12 -22.08 -23.28
C GLN A 142 -15.90 -21.95 -24.78
#